data_AF-A0A7C3FL18-F1
#
_entry.id   AF-A0A7C3FL18-F1
#
_cell.length_a   1.000
_cell.length_b   1.000
_cell.length_c   1.000
_cell.angle_alpha   90.00
_cell.angle_beta   90.00
_cell.angle_gamma   90.00
#
_symmetry.space_group_name_H-M   'P 1'
#
loop_
_entity.id
_entity.type
_entity.pdbx_description
1 polymer ?
#
loop_
_entity_poly.entity_id
_entity_poly.type
_entity_poly.pdbx_seq_one_letter_code
_entity_poly.pdbx_strand_id
1 'polypeptide(L)'
;MEELRFKYNIPKKVAQSWVENDELLLLLDGLDEVALERREACVQALNEFSQECMMPMVVCGRSADYESLTKQLKLRGAVLLQPLTSQQVNQYLADVNLPAVRKLWRSDTTLQELAEAPLMLSIMTLAYQGVSTADQTSFTSVEARRRHLFDAYMQQMFKRRRVDQPYSPTQTIAWIGWLAQRMTHHAQTVFLIENLQPEWLPTRTQQDIFRLIFRLIVGLLVGLTFGLLVGLLGLIWGGGEAVIKHYLLRFMLYRNGNLPWRLVPFLDYAAERIFSAKWAAVTSSSTGC
;
A
#
# COMPACT_ATOMS: atom_id res chain seq x y z
N MET A 1 16.58 -15.93 -2.00
CA MET A 1 15.76 -17.08 -2.43
C MET A 1 14.34 -16.70 -2.81
N GLU A 2 13.60 -15.97 -1.97
CA GLU A 2 12.23 -15.52 -2.32
C GLU A 2 12.20 -14.55 -3.50
N GLU A 3 13.14 -13.60 -3.57
CA GLU A 3 13.20 -12.63 -4.68
C GLU A 3 13.43 -13.31 -6.04
N LEU A 4 14.33 -14.31 -6.13
CA LEU A 4 14.56 -15.10 -7.35
C LEU A 4 13.28 -15.80 -7.84
N ARG A 5 12.43 -16.24 -6.92
CA ARG A 5 11.15 -16.87 -7.26
C ARG A 5 10.11 -15.85 -7.68
N PHE A 6 9.91 -14.78 -6.92
CA PHE A 6 8.80 -13.85 -7.16
C PHE A 6 9.08 -12.85 -8.27
N LYS A 7 10.32 -12.37 -8.38
CA LYS A 7 10.70 -11.32 -9.33
C LYS A 7 11.25 -11.88 -10.64
N TYR A 8 11.97 -12.99 -10.58
CA TYR A 8 12.63 -13.60 -11.73
C TYR A 8 11.98 -14.92 -12.18
N ASN A 9 10.92 -15.38 -11.50
CA ASN A 9 10.20 -16.61 -11.80
C ASN A 9 11.09 -17.88 -11.83
N ILE A 10 12.16 -17.89 -11.04
CA ILE A 10 13.10 -19.02 -10.98
C ILE A 10 12.61 -20.03 -9.93
N PRO A 11 12.50 -21.33 -10.28
CA PRO A 11 12.12 -22.36 -9.32
C PRO A 11 13.09 -22.45 -8.13
N LYS A 12 12.56 -22.63 -6.92
CA LYS A 12 13.36 -22.67 -5.68
C LYS A 12 14.52 -23.68 -5.74
N LYS A 13 14.31 -24.86 -6.32
CA LYS A 13 15.35 -25.89 -6.45
C LYS A 13 16.54 -25.44 -7.30
N VAL A 14 16.26 -24.73 -8.40
CA VAL A 14 17.28 -24.21 -9.32
C VAL A 14 18.03 -23.06 -8.66
N ALA A 15 17.30 -22.11 -8.09
CA ALA A 15 17.88 -20.99 -7.36
C ALA A 15 18.79 -21.44 -6.21
N GLN A 16 18.43 -22.53 -5.52
CA GLN A 16 19.23 -23.05 -4.42
C GLN A 16 20.55 -23.63 -4.92
N SER A 17 20.50 -24.44 -5.97
CA SER A 17 21.70 -25.00 -6.60
C SER A 17 22.65 -23.90 -7.09
N TRP A 18 22.13 -22.83 -7.71
CA TRP A 18 22.96 -21.74 -8.22
C TRP A 18 23.65 -20.95 -7.11
N VAL A 19 22.98 -20.77 -5.96
CA VAL A 19 23.57 -20.10 -4.79
C VAL A 19 24.61 -21.00 -4.12
N GLU A 20 24.32 -22.29 -3.96
CA GLU A 20 25.25 -23.24 -3.32
C GLU A 20 26.53 -23.49 -4.16
N ASN A 21 26.44 -23.34 -5.48
CA ASN A 21 27.55 -23.57 -6.41
C ASN A 21 28.27 -22.27 -6.86
N ASP A 22 27.94 -21.10 -6.30
CA ASP A 22 28.47 -19.80 -6.72
C ASP A 22 28.30 -19.49 -8.23
N GLU A 23 27.21 -19.97 -8.85
CA GLU A 23 26.94 -19.85 -10.31
C GLU A 23 26.22 -18.54 -10.70
N LEU A 24 26.23 -17.54 -9.82
CA LEU A 24 25.52 -16.27 -10.03
C LEU A 24 26.49 -15.10 -10.21
N LEU A 25 26.16 -14.21 -11.14
CA LEU A 25 26.70 -12.85 -11.22
C LEU A 25 25.69 -11.90 -10.57
N LEU A 26 26.09 -11.25 -9.49
CA LEU A 26 25.25 -10.30 -8.77
C LEU A 26 25.39 -8.90 -9.37
N LEU A 27 24.27 -8.36 -9.87
CA LEU A 27 24.17 -6.97 -10.34
C LEU A 27 23.32 -6.20 -9.34
N LEU A 28 23.97 -5.39 -8.52
CA LEU A 28 23.33 -4.60 -7.47
C LEU A 28 23.28 -3.14 -7.93
N ASP A 29 22.08 -2.70 -8.33
CA ASP A 29 21.86 -1.33 -8.80
C ASP A 29 21.40 -0.42 -7.65
N GLY A 30 21.88 0.82 -7.62
CA GLY A 30 21.40 1.85 -6.70
C GLY A 30 21.89 1.76 -5.24
N LEU A 31 23.20 1.69 -4.99
CA LEU A 31 23.73 1.82 -3.61
C LEU A 31 23.32 3.16 -2.96
N ASP A 32 23.17 4.23 -3.74
CA ASP A 32 22.70 5.53 -3.28
C ASP A 32 21.23 5.52 -2.84
N GLU A 33 20.43 4.53 -3.24
CA GLU A 33 19.05 4.36 -2.78
C GLU A 33 18.96 3.82 -1.33
N VAL A 34 20.05 3.28 -0.80
CA VAL A 34 20.12 2.86 0.60
C VAL A 34 20.17 4.09 1.50
N ALA A 35 19.25 4.15 2.46
CA ALA A 35 19.17 5.20 3.47
C ALA A 35 20.55 5.46 4.12
N LEU A 36 20.88 6.74 4.30
CA LEU A 36 22.21 7.19 4.71
C LEU A 36 22.69 6.50 5.99
N GLU A 37 21.80 6.30 6.96
CA GLU A 37 22.11 5.69 8.26
C GLU A 37 22.47 4.19 8.16
N ARG A 38 22.08 3.54 7.06
CA ARG A 38 22.30 2.11 6.81
C ARG A 38 23.33 1.84 5.72
N ARG A 39 23.74 2.87 4.98
CA ARG A 39 24.60 2.72 3.80
C ARG A 39 25.97 2.12 4.14
N GLU A 40 26.59 2.56 5.24
CA GLU A 40 27.84 1.99 5.75
C GLU A 40 27.72 0.52 6.17
N ALA A 41 26.64 0.18 6.87
CA ALA A 41 26.36 -1.19 7.26
C ALA A 41 26.12 -2.09 6.04
N CYS A 42 25.45 -1.56 5.00
CA CYS A 42 25.26 -2.25 3.73
C CYS A 42 26.59 -2.54 3.04
N VAL A 43 27.48 -1.54 2.91
CA VAL A 43 28.82 -1.73 2.33
C VAL A 43 29.64 -2.75 3.12
N GLN A 44 29.56 -2.71 4.45
CA GLN A 44 30.21 -3.72 5.29
C GLN A 44 29.68 -5.13 5.02
N ALA A 45 28.36 -5.31 4.97
CA ALA A 45 27.75 -6.61 4.67
C ALA A 45 28.13 -7.11 3.27
N LEU A 46 28.21 -6.24 2.27
CA LEU A 46 28.66 -6.59 0.92
C LEU A 46 30.13 -7.05 0.91
N ASN A 47 30.98 -6.41 1.72
CA ASN A 47 32.38 -6.80 1.87
C ASN A 47 32.56 -8.13 2.59
N GLU A 48 31.73 -8.43 3.59
CA GLU A 48 31.72 -9.72 4.28
C GLU A 48 31.24 -10.82 3.32
N PHE A 49 30.15 -10.55 2.59
CA PHE A 49 29.60 -11.46 1.60
C PHE A 49 30.59 -11.79 0.47
N SER A 50 31.33 -10.79 -0.05
CA SER A 50 32.32 -11.02 -1.11
C SER A 50 33.57 -11.78 -0.64
N GLN A 51 33.78 -11.88 0.68
CA GLN A 51 34.85 -12.70 1.27
C GLN A 51 34.41 -14.15 1.49
N GLU A 52 33.14 -14.36 1.83
CA GLU A 52 32.58 -15.70 2.08
C GLU A 52 32.18 -16.43 0.79
N CYS A 53 31.66 -15.71 -0.19
CA CYS A 53 31.19 -16.27 -1.46
C CYS A 53 32.09 -15.82 -2.62
N MET A 54 32.43 -16.74 -3.53
CA MET A 54 33.29 -16.43 -4.69
C MET A 54 32.48 -15.90 -5.90
N MET A 55 31.21 -15.53 -5.69
CA MET A 55 30.33 -14.98 -6.72
C MET A 55 30.83 -13.61 -7.21
N PRO A 56 30.96 -13.43 -8.54
CA PRO A 56 31.22 -12.11 -9.11
C PRO A 56 30.10 -11.12 -8.76
N MET A 57 30.48 -9.88 -8.44
CA MET A 57 29.55 -8.83 -8.04
C MET A 57 29.90 -7.50 -8.72
N VAL A 58 28.87 -6.81 -9.20
CA VAL A 58 28.92 -5.43 -9.68
C VAL A 58 27.95 -4.62 -8.83
N VAL A 59 28.42 -3.51 -8.27
CA VAL A 59 27.62 -2.57 -7.49
C VAL A 59 27.63 -1.22 -8.20
N CYS A 60 26.46 -0.67 -8.48
CA CYS A 60 26.28 0.64 -9.08
C CYS A 60 25.84 1.66 -8.01
N GLY A 61 26.25 2.90 -8.19
CA GLY A 61 25.81 4.01 -7.34
C GLY A 61 26.39 5.33 -7.83
N ARG A 62 26.05 6.41 -7.14
CA ARG A 62 26.60 7.74 -7.42
C ARG A 62 28.00 7.89 -6.82
N SER A 63 28.92 8.47 -7.59
CA SER A 63 30.30 8.69 -7.16
C SER A 63 30.40 9.55 -5.90
N ALA A 64 29.67 10.66 -5.84
CA ALA A 64 29.67 11.55 -4.68
C ALA A 64 29.17 10.86 -3.40
N ASP A 65 28.12 10.05 -3.50
CA ASP A 65 27.60 9.28 -2.37
C ASP A 65 28.61 8.22 -1.90
N TYR A 66 29.31 7.59 -2.84
CA TYR A 66 30.30 6.56 -2.56
C TYR A 66 31.60 7.13 -1.96
N GLU A 67 32.06 8.28 -2.44
CA GLU A 67 33.23 9.00 -1.92
C GLU A 67 33.01 9.52 -0.50
N SER A 68 31.75 9.77 -0.10
CA SER A 68 31.41 10.20 1.25
C SER A 68 31.48 9.06 2.30
N LEU A 69 31.60 7.81 1.86
CA LEU A 69 31.67 6.65 2.75
C LEU A 69 33.05 6.53 3.41
N THR A 70 33.01 6.21 4.70
CA THR A 70 34.17 5.88 5.52
C THR A 70 34.73 4.50 5.13
N LYS A 71 33.87 3.55 4.79
CA LYS A 71 34.27 2.22 4.31
C LYS A 71 34.04 2.10 2.80
N GLN A 72 35.07 1.62 2.11
CA GLN A 72 35.03 1.38 0.67
C GLN A 72 34.69 -0.09 0.36
N LEU A 73 34.08 -0.34 -0.80
CA LEU A 73 33.82 -1.69 -1.29
C LEU A 73 35.14 -2.39 -1.67
N LYS A 74 35.30 -3.63 -1.23
CA LYS A 74 36.46 -4.49 -1.49
C LYS A 74 36.21 -5.35 -2.72
N LEU A 75 36.05 -4.68 -3.87
CA LEU A 75 35.86 -5.32 -5.17
C LEU A 75 37.14 -5.24 -6.02
N ARG A 76 37.14 -5.95 -7.15
CA ARG A 76 38.33 -6.07 -8.03
C ARG A 76 38.72 -4.77 -8.74
N GLY A 77 37.80 -3.81 -8.84
CA GLY A 77 38.03 -2.54 -9.51
C GLY A 77 36.78 -1.68 -9.51
N ALA A 78 36.91 -0.48 -10.09
CA ALA A 78 35.84 0.49 -10.22
C ALA A 78 35.81 1.05 -11.64
N VAL A 79 34.60 1.32 -12.15
CA VAL A 79 34.38 1.97 -13.45
C VAL A 79 33.57 3.23 -13.20
N LEU A 80 34.11 4.37 -13.62
CA LEU A 80 33.42 5.66 -13.54
C LEU A 80 32.87 6.04 -14.91
N LEU A 81 31.55 6.14 -15.03
CA LEU A 81 30.91 6.63 -16.25
C LEU A 81 31.21 8.13 -16.42
N GLN A 82 31.74 8.48 -17.59
CA GLN A 82 32.05 9.87 -17.95
C GLN A 82 30.89 10.52 -18.70
N PRO A 83 30.75 11.86 -18.65
CA PRO A 83 29.82 12.59 -19.49
C PRO A 83 30.09 12.34 -20.99
N LEU A 84 29.04 12.47 -21.82
CA LEU A 84 29.15 12.34 -23.27
C LEU A 84 29.97 13.49 -23.86
N THR A 85 30.89 13.13 -24.74
CA THR A 85 31.63 14.11 -25.52
C THR A 85 30.75 14.75 -26.59
N SER A 86 31.05 16.00 -26.96
CA SER A 86 30.37 16.70 -28.06
C SER A 86 30.37 15.92 -29.39
N GLN A 87 31.39 15.09 -29.63
CA GLN A 87 31.45 14.21 -30.80
C GLN A 87 30.42 13.08 -30.72
N GLN A 88 30.32 12.40 -29.56
CA GLN A 88 29.32 11.35 -29.32
C GLN A 88 27.89 11.90 -29.42
N VAL A 89 27.64 13.09 -28.84
CA VAL A 89 26.33 13.76 -28.92
C VAL A 89 25.97 14.07 -30.38
N ASN A 90 26.89 14.65 -31.14
CA ASN A 90 26.66 14.96 -32.55
C ASN A 90 26.37 13.71 -33.39
N GLN A 91 27.11 12.62 -33.14
CA GLN A 91 26.88 11.35 -33.83
C GLN A 91 25.50 10.77 -33.51
N TYR A 92 25.11 10.76 -32.23
CA TYR A 92 23.78 10.31 -31.83
C TYR A 92 22.65 11.13 -32.47
N LEU A 93 22.77 12.46 -32.47
CA LEU A 93 21.83 13.34 -33.17
C LEU A 93 21.86 13.19 -34.71
N ALA A 94 22.93 12.62 -35.25
CA ALA A 94 23.01 12.19 -36.65
C ALA A 94 22.13 10.99 -36.92
N ASP A 95 22.26 9.96 -36.08
CA ASP A 95 21.58 8.68 -36.25
C ASP A 95 20.06 8.79 -36.03
N VAL A 96 19.61 9.63 -35.09
CA VAL A 96 18.18 9.83 -34.79
C VAL A 96 17.47 10.73 -35.82
N ASN A 97 18.22 11.34 -36.76
CA ASN A 97 17.71 12.20 -37.83
C ASN A 97 16.81 13.36 -37.36
N LEU A 98 17.29 14.13 -36.37
CA LEU A 98 16.60 15.33 -35.86
C LEU A 98 17.38 16.62 -36.24
N PRO A 99 17.25 17.12 -37.49
CA PRO A 99 18.02 18.28 -37.97
C PRO A 99 17.71 19.56 -37.18
N ALA A 100 16.47 19.67 -36.71
CA ALA A 100 15.99 20.76 -35.85
C ALA A 100 16.79 20.84 -34.53
N VAL A 101 16.92 19.72 -33.83
CA VAL A 101 17.68 19.62 -32.57
C VAL A 101 19.15 19.87 -32.82
N ARG A 102 19.71 19.34 -33.91
CA ARG A 102 21.13 19.56 -34.26
C ARG A 102 21.43 21.03 -34.50
N LYS A 103 20.53 21.77 -35.15
CA LYS A 103 20.69 23.21 -35.36
C LYS A 103 20.66 23.97 -34.03
N LEU A 104 19.70 23.64 -33.16
CA LEU A 104 19.54 24.28 -31.86
C LEU A 104 20.72 24.00 -30.92
N TRP A 105 21.20 22.75 -30.89
CA TRP A 105 22.35 22.33 -30.10
C TRP A 105 23.62 23.09 -30.49
N ARG A 106 23.83 23.43 -31.76
CA ARG A 106 25.01 24.20 -32.19
C ARG A 106 25.03 25.64 -31.67
N SER A 107 23.87 26.23 -31.41
CA SER A 107 23.75 27.64 -31.01
C SER A 107 23.51 27.85 -29.51
N ASP A 108 23.16 26.80 -28.77
CA ASP A 108 22.76 26.90 -27.36
C ASP A 108 23.73 26.13 -26.46
N THR A 109 24.62 26.85 -25.78
CA THR A 109 25.61 26.28 -24.85
C THR A 109 24.95 25.60 -23.65
N THR A 110 23.81 26.12 -23.16
CA THR A 110 23.09 25.50 -22.05
C THR A 110 22.48 24.16 -22.47
N LEU A 111 22.06 24.05 -23.74
CA LEU A 111 21.59 22.79 -24.31
C LEU A 111 22.74 21.80 -24.55
N GLN A 112 23.94 22.28 -24.89
CA GLN A 112 25.14 21.47 -25.03
C GLN A 112 25.52 20.83 -23.69
N GLU A 113 25.60 21.63 -22.63
CA GLU A 113 25.91 21.15 -21.28
C GLU A 113 24.89 20.11 -20.79
N LEU A 114 23.59 20.33 -21.02
CA LEU A 114 22.58 19.33 -20.69
C LEU A 114 22.75 18.04 -21.48
N ALA A 115 23.18 18.10 -22.75
CA ALA A 115 23.33 16.92 -23.60
C ALA A 115 24.50 16.00 -23.21
N GLU A 116 25.40 16.47 -22.34
CA GLU A 116 26.50 15.65 -21.80
C GLU A 116 25.95 14.48 -20.96
N ALA A 117 24.77 14.62 -20.36
CA ALA A 117 24.08 13.53 -19.68
C ALA A 117 23.25 12.70 -20.69
N PRO A 118 23.50 11.38 -20.84
CA PRO A 118 22.77 10.53 -21.80
C PRO A 118 21.23 10.57 -21.65
N LEU A 119 20.74 10.65 -20.41
CA LEU A 119 19.32 10.77 -20.12
C LEU A 119 18.73 12.07 -20.68
N MET A 120 19.43 13.19 -20.49
CA MET A 120 19.00 14.50 -20.97
C MET A 120 19.01 14.56 -22.50
N LEU A 121 20.01 13.95 -23.15
CA LEU A 121 20.04 13.80 -24.60
C LEU A 121 18.86 12.97 -25.11
N SER A 122 18.50 11.89 -24.42
CA SER A 122 17.32 11.09 -24.74
C SER A 122 16.02 11.90 -24.61
N ILE A 123 15.86 12.62 -23.50
CA ILE A 123 14.71 13.53 -23.27
C ILE A 123 14.63 14.59 -24.38
N MET A 124 15.76 15.17 -24.77
CA MET A 124 15.85 16.14 -25.87
C MET A 124 15.32 15.58 -27.18
N THR A 125 15.74 14.37 -27.56
CA THR A 125 15.26 13.75 -28.79
C THR A 125 13.77 13.48 -28.77
N LEU A 126 13.21 13.07 -27.63
CA LEU A 126 11.78 12.83 -27.48
C LEU A 126 10.99 14.14 -27.47
N ALA A 127 11.44 15.14 -26.73
CA ALA A 127 10.74 16.43 -26.58
C ALA A 127 10.57 17.16 -27.92
N TYR A 128 11.60 17.12 -28.77
CA TYR A 128 11.60 17.81 -30.06
C TYR A 128 11.19 16.91 -31.24
N GLN A 129 10.74 15.68 -30.98
CA GLN A 129 10.28 14.78 -32.04
C GLN A 129 9.05 15.36 -32.75
N GLY A 130 9.18 15.67 -34.04
CA GLY A 130 8.08 16.22 -34.85
C GLY A 130 7.77 17.70 -34.59
N VAL A 131 8.62 18.41 -33.84
CA VAL A 131 8.49 19.85 -33.60
C VAL A 131 9.35 20.61 -34.61
N SER A 132 8.72 21.48 -35.41
CA SER A 132 9.45 22.46 -36.23
C SER A 132 10.00 23.54 -35.31
N THR A 133 11.32 23.77 -35.33
CA THR A 133 12.03 24.69 -34.43
C THR A 133 11.58 26.14 -34.58
N ALA A 134 10.48 26.51 -33.93
CA ALA A 134 10.01 27.88 -33.83
C ALA A 134 10.54 28.58 -32.56
N ASP A 135 10.90 27.83 -31.51
CA ASP A 135 11.38 28.42 -30.27
C ASP A 135 12.91 28.57 -30.29
N GLN A 136 13.38 29.65 -30.94
CA GLN A 136 14.73 30.22 -30.77
C GLN A 136 14.81 31.03 -29.47
N THR A 137 14.20 30.54 -28.40
CA THR A 137 14.26 31.21 -27.11
C THR A 137 15.66 31.03 -26.55
N SER A 138 16.42 32.12 -26.47
CA SER A 138 17.68 32.14 -25.75
C SER A 138 17.40 32.05 -24.26
N PHE A 139 17.99 31.06 -23.59
CA PHE A 139 17.88 30.90 -22.15
C PHE A 139 19.14 31.47 -21.48
N THR A 140 18.94 32.16 -20.37
CA THR A 140 20.03 32.79 -19.60
C THR A 140 20.66 31.83 -18.58
N SER A 141 20.05 30.68 -18.30
CA SER A 141 20.58 29.66 -17.39
C SER A 141 20.26 28.23 -17.81
N VAL A 142 21.11 27.30 -17.39
CA VAL A 142 20.96 25.86 -17.59
C VAL A 142 19.70 25.34 -16.91
N GLU A 143 19.34 25.86 -15.74
CA GLU A 143 18.13 25.49 -15.01
C GLU A 143 16.86 25.91 -15.76
N ALA A 144 16.84 27.13 -16.31
CA ALA A 144 15.71 27.61 -17.09
C ALA A 144 15.55 26.78 -18.37
N ARG A 145 16.67 26.48 -19.05
CA ARG A 145 16.69 25.59 -20.22
C ARG A 145 16.19 24.18 -19.87
N ARG A 146 16.65 23.63 -18.74
CA ARG A 146 16.25 22.31 -18.23
C ARG A 146 14.75 22.25 -17.99
N ARG A 147 14.17 23.25 -17.30
CA ARG A 147 12.73 23.32 -17.07
C ARG A 147 11.93 23.35 -18.37
N HIS A 148 12.31 24.22 -19.31
CA HIS A 148 11.66 24.30 -20.61
C HIS A 148 11.73 22.97 -21.38
N LEU A 149 12.89 22.29 -21.35
CA LEU A 149 13.05 20.99 -21.98
C LEU A 149 12.14 19.92 -21.35
N PHE A 150 12.02 19.89 -20.02
CA PHE A 150 11.09 18.99 -19.33
C PHE A 150 9.63 19.31 -19.64
N ASP A 151 9.25 20.59 -19.73
CA ASP A 151 7.89 20.99 -20.09
C ASP A 151 7.54 20.53 -21.51
N ALA A 152 8.45 20.74 -22.47
CA ALA A 152 8.30 20.26 -23.84
C ALA A 152 8.21 18.72 -23.90
N TYR A 153 9.06 18.02 -23.15
CA TYR A 153 9.02 16.57 -23.02
C TYR A 153 7.67 16.07 -22.49
N MET A 154 7.17 16.66 -21.40
CA MET A 154 5.89 16.30 -20.80
C MET A 154 4.73 16.52 -21.76
N GLN A 155 4.68 17.67 -22.44
CA GLN A 155 3.69 17.94 -23.47
C GLN A 155 3.70 16.87 -24.58
N GLN A 156 4.89 16.45 -25.00
CA GLN A 156 5.02 15.40 -26.01
C GLN A 156 4.57 14.03 -25.49
N MET A 157 4.84 13.69 -24.23
CA MET A 157 4.39 12.43 -23.63
C MET A 157 2.85 12.35 -23.54
N PHE A 158 2.18 13.46 -23.22
CA PHE A 158 0.72 13.53 -23.25
C PHE A 158 0.14 13.41 -24.67
N LYS A 159 0.83 13.95 -25.69
CA LYS A 159 0.41 13.81 -27.10
C LYS A 159 0.61 12.39 -27.65
N ARG A 160 1.65 11.69 -27.20
CA ARG A 160 2.01 10.34 -27.67
C ARG A 160 1.02 9.26 -27.22
N ARG A 161 0.46 9.38 -26.01
CA ARG A 161 -0.53 8.42 -25.47
C ARG A 161 -1.95 8.89 -25.78
N ARG A 162 -2.47 8.44 -26.93
CA ARG A 162 -3.82 8.75 -27.45
C ARG A 162 -4.93 7.80 -27.00
N VAL A 163 -4.64 6.77 -26.20
CA VAL A 163 -5.67 5.87 -25.67
C VAL A 163 -6.37 6.59 -24.53
N ASP A 164 -7.72 6.63 -24.59
CA ASP A 164 -8.68 7.20 -23.63
C ASP A 164 -8.02 7.91 -22.46
N GLN A 165 -8.00 9.26 -22.49
CA GLN A 165 -7.44 10.07 -21.41
C GLN A 165 -8.53 10.34 -20.36
N PRO A 166 -8.65 9.54 -19.27
CA PRO A 166 -9.66 9.76 -18.24
C PRO A 166 -9.42 11.04 -17.42
N TYR A 167 -8.21 11.61 -17.48
CA TYR A 167 -7.79 12.75 -16.67
C TYR A 167 -7.13 13.82 -17.52
N SER A 168 -7.28 15.09 -17.14
CA SER A 168 -6.60 16.17 -17.83
C SER A 168 -5.08 16.15 -17.57
N PRO A 169 -4.27 16.70 -18.49
CA PRO A 169 -2.82 16.81 -18.28
C PRO A 169 -2.46 17.60 -17.00
N THR A 170 -3.21 18.65 -16.69
CA THR A 170 -2.96 19.48 -15.49
C THR A 170 -3.22 18.71 -14.20
N GLN A 171 -4.30 17.93 -14.13
CA GLN A 171 -4.60 17.06 -12.99
C GLN A 171 -3.54 15.98 -12.83
N THR A 172 -3.16 15.35 -13.95
CA THR A 172 -2.15 14.28 -13.95
C THR A 172 -0.81 14.79 -13.44
N ILE A 173 -0.36 15.96 -13.90
CA ILE A 173 0.89 16.58 -13.43
C ILE A 173 0.81 16.89 -11.93
N ALA A 174 -0.30 17.42 -11.44
CA ALA A 174 -0.48 17.72 -10.03
C ALA A 174 -0.41 16.46 -9.15
N TRP A 175 -1.10 15.38 -9.56
CA TRP A 175 -1.11 14.13 -8.79
C TRP A 175 0.22 13.38 -8.83
N ILE A 176 0.87 13.30 -10.00
CA ILE A 176 2.19 12.68 -10.10
C ILE A 176 3.23 13.52 -9.36
N GLY A 177 3.14 14.85 -9.42
CA GLY A 177 3.99 15.74 -8.64
C GLY A 177 3.83 15.53 -7.13
N TRP A 178 2.59 15.42 -6.66
CA TRP A 178 2.30 15.07 -5.27
C TRP A 178 2.85 13.68 -4.89
N LEU A 179 2.66 12.68 -5.75
CA LEU A 179 3.13 11.31 -5.54
C LEU A 179 4.66 11.27 -5.44
N ALA A 180 5.35 11.93 -6.39
CA ALA A 180 6.80 12.01 -6.41
C ALA A 180 7.34 12.71 -5.15
N GLN A 181 6.72 13.80 -4.70
CA GLN A 181 7.10 14.48 -3.47
C GLN A 181 6.97 13.55 -2.24
N ARG A 182 5.90 12.74 -2.18
CA ARG A 182 5.69 11.77 -1.10
C ARG A 182 6.72 10.64 -1.15
N MET A 183 6.96 10.07 -2.32
CA MET A 183 7.97 9.04 -2.52
C MET A 183 9.36 9.50 -2.07
N THR A 184 9.76 10.73 -2.40
CA THR A 184 11.02 11.33 -1.94
C THR A 184 11.06 11.48 -0.42
N HIS A 185 9.97 11.94 0.21
CA HIS A 185 9.90 12.08 1.67
C HIS A 185 10.00 10.74 2.41
N HIS A 186 9.49 9.66 1.81
CA HIS A 186 9.56 8.31 2.37
C HIS A 186 10.80 7.52 1.93
N ALA A 187 11.73 8.13 1.17
CA ALA A 187 12.89 7.47 0.57
C ALA A 187 12.51 6.18 -0.21
N GLN A 188 11.41 6.24 -0.96
CA GLN A 188 10.89 5.14 -1.77
C GLN A 188 11.10 5.42 -3.26
N THR A 189 11.73 4.48 -3.96
CA THR A 189 11.93 4.56 -5.42
C THR A 189 10.87 3.77 -6.20
N VAL A 190 10.27 2.76 -5.56
CA VAL A 190 9.20 1.93 -6.14
C VAL A 190 7.89 2.17 -5.39
N PHE A 191 6.84 2.55 -6.12
CA PHE A 191 5.49 2.67 -5.58
C PHE A 191 4.71 1.38 -5.85
N LEU A 192 4.32 0.71 -4.77
CA LEU A 192 3.35 -0.39 -4.79
C LEU A 192 2.07 0.11 -4.12
N ILE A 193 0.92 -0.09 -4.76
CA ILE A 193 -0.39 0.36 -4.24
C ILE A 193 -0.67 -0.25 -2.85
N GLU A 194 -0.18 -1.46 -2.62
CA GLU A 194 -0.29 -2.19 -1.35
C GLU A 194 0.47 -1.50 -0.19
N ASN A 195 1.47 -0.67 -0.51
CA ASN A 195 2.26 0.09 0.48
C ASN A 195 1.65 1.47 0.77
N LEU A 196 0.43 1.74 0.30
CA LEU A 196 -0.28 2.98 0.61
C LEU A 196 -0.77 2.93 2.06
N GLN A 197 0.05 3.47 2.96
CA GLN A 197 -0.24 3.52 4.39
C GLN A 197 -0.77 4.92 4.80
N PRO A 198 -1.45 5.06 5.95
CA PRO A 198 -2.00 6.34 6.42
C PRO A 198 -0.96 7.47 6.54
N GLU A 199 0.30 7.13 6.72
CA GLU A 199 1.45 8.05 6.82
C GLU A 199 1.64 8.90 5.57
N TRP A 200 1.10 8.46 4.42
CA TRP A 200 1.07 9.22 3.17
C TRP A 200 0.17 10.45 3.23
N LEU A 201 -0.74 10.53 4.22
CA LEU A 201 -1.58 11.71 4.42
C LEU A 201 -0.72 12.91 4.85
N PRO A 202 -0.89 14.09 4.23
CA PRO A 202 -0.04 15.25 4.43
C PRO A 202 -0.02 15.77 5.86
N THR A 203 -1.14 15.69 6.57
CA THR A 203 -1.33 16.35 7.86
C THR A 203 -1.57 15.33 8.96
N ARG A 204 -0.96 15.54 10.13
CA ARG A 204 -1.18 14.70 11.32
C ARG A 204 -2.66 14.60 11.70
N THR A 205 -3.42 15.68 11.54
CA THR A 205 -4.87 15.69 11.78
C THR A 205 -5.62 14.71 10.87
N GLN A 206 -5.26 14.63 9.58
CA GLN A 206 -5.85 13.66 8.66
C GLN A 206 -5.50 12.23 9.05
N GLN A 207 -4.26 11.99 9.48
CA GLN A 207 -3.83 10.69 9.97
C GLN A 207 -4.58 10.27 11.25
N ASP A 208 -4.80 11.21 12.18
CA ASP A 208 -5.56 10.97 13.41
C ASP A 208 -7.04 10.72 13.11
N ILE A 209 -7.64 11.50 12.22
CA ILE A 209 -9.03 11.30 11.76
C ILE A 209 -9.19 9.94 11.09
N PHE A 210 -8.28 9.57 10.18
CA PHE A 210 -8.31 8.26 9.52
C PHE A 210 -8.21 7.13 10.54
N ARG A 211 -7.27 7.23 11.50
CA ARG A 211 -7.12 6.24 12.58
C ARG A 211 -8.35 6.16 13.48
N LEU A 212 -8.97 7.30 13.80
CA LEU A 212 -10.20 7.36 14.59
C LEU A 212 -11.36 6.67 13.86
N ILE A 213 -11.60 7.03 12.60
CA ILE A 213 -12.66 6.43 11.77
C ILE A 213 -12.46 4.92 11.66
N PHE A 214 -11.24 4.48 11.35
CA PHE A 214 -10.92 3.06 11.25
C PHE A 214 -11.17 2.32 12.57
N ARG A 215 -10.74 2.88 13.71
CA ARG A 215 -11.00 2.31 15.04
C ARG A 215 -12.49 2.23 15.37
N LEU A 216 -13.27 3.25 15.02
CA LEU A 216 -14.71 3.24 15.23
C LEU A 216 -15.41 2.17 14.39
N ILE A 217 -15.04 2.03 13.11
CA ILE A 217 -15.60 1.01 12.22
C ILE A 217 -15.26 -0.38 12.73
N VAL A 218 -13.99 -0.65 13.04
CA VAL A 218 -13.55 -1.95 13.58
C VAL A 218 -14.21 -2.23 14.93
N GLY A 219 -14.25 -1.23 15.82
CA GLY A 219 -14.90 -1.36 17.13
C GLY A 219 -16.39 -1.65 17.03
N LEU A 220 -17.09 -1.02 16.09
CA LEU A 220 -18.51 -1.29 15.83
C LEU A 220 -18.72 -2.71 15.30
N LEU A 221 -17.92 -3.16 14.33
CA LEU A 221 -18.02 -4.51 13.78
C LEU A 221 -17.73 -5.59 14.82
N VAL A 222 -16.64 -5.43 15.60
CA VAL A 222 -16.28 -6.37 16.67
C VAL A 222 -17.31 -6.33 17.80
N GLY A 223 -17.75 -5.14 18.21
CA GLY A 223 -18.74 -4.98 19.27
C GLY A 223 -20.09 -5.59 18.91
N LEU A 224 -20.55 -5.41 17.67
CA LEU A 224 -21.83 -5.95 17.20
C LEU A 224 -21.78 -7.48 17.05
N THR A 225 -20.69 -8.02 16.51
CA THR A 225 -20.50 -9.47 16.38
C THR A 225 -20.39 -10.14 17.74
N PHE A 226 -19.55 -9.63 18.64
CA PHE A 226 -19.38 -10.17 19.99
C PHE A 226 -20.66 -10.00 20.82
N GLY A 227 -21.29 -8.83 20.75
CA GLY A 227 -22.54 -8.54 21.46
C GLY A 227 -23.68 -9.46 21.04
N LEU A 228 -23.85 -9.73 19.74
CA LEU A 228 -24.82 -10.70 19.25
C LEU A 228 -24.50 -12.12 19.70
N LEU A 229 -23.23 -12.53 19.65
CA LEU A 229 -22.81 -13.89 20.02
C LEU A 229 -23.05 -14.13 21.52
N VAL A 230 -22.63 -13.21 22.38
CA VAL A 230 -22.89 -13.27 23.82
C VAL A 230 -24.39 -13.18 24.12
N GLY A 231 -25.13 -12.30 23.44
CA GLY A 231 -26.58 -12.18 23.61
C GLY A 231 -27.31 -13.48 23.26
N LEU A 232 -26.97 -14.11 22.14
CA LEU A 232 -27.53 -15.39 21.72
C LEU A 232 -27.16 -16.53 22.68
N LEU A 233 -25.90 -16.61 23.11
CA LEU A 233 -25.48 -17.61 24.10
C LEU A 233 -26.19 -17.42 25.44
N GLY A 234 -26.33 -16.18 25.91
CA GLY A 234 -27.06 -15.85 27.12
C GLY A 234 -28.54 -16.22 27.04
N LEU A 235 -29.16 -16.06 25.88
CA LEU A 235 -30.53 -16.54 25.64
C LEU A 235 -30.62 -18.06 25.70
N ILE A 236 -29.67 -18.79 25.11
CA ILE A 236 -29.68 -20.26 25.09
C ILE A 236 -29.38 -20.83 26.49
N TRP A 237 -28.40 -20.28 27.22
CA TRP A 237 -27.89 -20.84 28.48
C TRP A 237 -28.57 -20.25 29.73
N GLY A 238 -29.00 -18.99 29.72
CA GLY A 238 -29.44 -18.28 30.93
C GLY A 238 -30.96 -18.03 31.04
N GLY A 239 -31.68 -17.91 29.93
CA GLY A 239 -33.09 -17.50 29.94
C GLY A 239 -34.06 -18.46 29.24
N GLY A 240 -33.64 -19.05 28.12
CA GLY A 240 -34.49 -19.93 27.30
C GLY A 240 -34.84 -21.24 27.98
N GLU A 241 -33.89 -21.84 28.71
CA GLU A 241 -34.09 -23.13 29.38
C GLU A 241 -35.20 -23.09 30.43
N ALA A 242 -35.27 -22.02 31.24
CA ALA A 242 -36.28 -21.86 32.28
C ALA A 242 -37.68 -21.69 31.67
N VAL A 243 -37.81 -20.91 30.59
CA VAL A 243 -39.06 -20.72 29.86
C VAL A 243 -39.50 -22.04 29.22
N ILE A 244 -38.60 -22.71 28.50
CA ILE A 244 -38.89 -23.99 27.83
C ILE A 244 -39.30 -25.06 28.84
N LYS A 245 -38.59 -25.21 29.96
CA LYS A 245 -38.96 -26.13 31.05
C LYS A 245 -40.33 -25.79 31.63
N HIS A 246 -40.63 -24.51 31.86
CA HIS A 246 -41.91 -24.10 32.44
C HIS A 246 -43.10 -24.40 31.49
N TYR A 247 -42.96 -24.12 30.19
CA TYR A 247 -44.01 -24.39 29.21
C TYR A 247 -44.15 -25.89 28.89
N LEU A 248 -43.06 -26.66 28.83
CA LEU A 248 -43.10 -28.12 28.70
C LEU A 248 -43.77 -28.78 29.91
N LEU A 249 -43.46 -28.32 31.13
CA LEU A 249 -44.10 -28.81 32.36
C LEU A 249 -45.61 -28.55 32.33
N ARG A 250 -46.04 -27.34 31.98
CA ARG A 250 -47.48 -27.01 31.83
C ARG A 250 -48.15 -27.85 30.75
N PHE A 251 -47.46 -28.11 29.64
CA PHE A 251 -47.98 -28.96 28.55
C PHE A 251 -48.11 -30.43 28.97
N MET A 252 -47.13 -30.99 29.67
CA MET A 252 -47.21 -32.36 30.20
C MET A 252 -48.30 -32.50 31.26
N LEU A 253 -48.44 -31.52 32.16
CA LEU A 253 -49.50 -31.51 33.18
C LEU A 253 -50.90 -31.43 32.56
N TYR A 254 -51.06 -30.69 31.46
CA TYR A 254 -52.29 -30.65 30.68
C TYR A 254 -52.59 -31.99 29.99
N ARG A 255 -51.59 -32.58 29.32
CA ARG A 255 -51.76 -33.84 28.57
C ARG A 255 -52.08 -35.04 29.49
N ASN A 256 -51.56 -35.04 30.71
CA ASN A 256 -51.84 -36.08 31.71
C ASN A 256 -53.15 -35.84 32.49
N GLY A 257 -53.91 -34.77 32.19
CA GLY A 257 -55.20 -34.48 32.83
C GLY A 257 -55.11 -33.94 34.26
N ASN A 258 -53.91 -33.60 34.74
CA ASN A 258 -53.69 -33.19 36.12
C ASN A 258 -54.06 -31.72 36.39
N LEU A 259 -53.91 -30.82 35.40
CA LEU A 259 -54.21 -29.39 35.52
C LEU A 259 -54.77 -28.81 34.20
N PRO A 260 -55.82 -27.95 34.25
CA PRO A 260 -56.37 -27.31 33.06
C PRO A 260 -55.43 -26.21 32.51
N TRP A 261 -55.43 -26.03 31.19
CA TRP A 261 -54.53 -25.09 30.49
C TRP A 261 -54.72 -23.62 30.92
N ARG A 262 -55.95 -23.23 31.29
CA ARG A 262 -56.26 -21.90 31.84
C ARG A 262 -56.27 -21.94 33.37
N LEU A 263 -55.10 -21.82 33.98
CA LEU A 263 -54.96 -21.90 35.45
C LEU A 263 -55.71 -20.79 36.20
N VAL A 264 -55.65 -19.55 35.72
CA VAL A 264 -56.20 -18.38 36.45
C VAL A 264 -57.73 -18.48 36.62
N PRO A 265 -58.52 -18.70 35.54
CA PRO A 265 -59.97 -18.89 35.69
C PRO A 265 -60.36 -20.12 36.52
N PHE A 266 -59.53 -21.17 36.49
CA PHE A 266 -59.77 -22.37 37.31
C PHE A 266 -59.52 -22.10 38.80
N LEU A 267 -58.47 -21.36 39.14
CA LEU A 267 -58.17 -20.99 40.52
C LEU A 267 -59.22 -20.04 41.09
N ASP A 268 -59.70 -19.08 40.30
CA ASP A 268 -60.79 -18.18 40.70
C ASP A 268 -62.09 -18.97 40.98
N TYR A 269 -62.42 -19.91 40.09
CA TYR A 269 -63.56 -20.81 40.27
C TYR A 269 -63.43 -21.72 41.51
N ALA A 270 -62.25 -22.28 41.76
CA ALA A 270 -61.99 -23.12 42.93
C ALA A 270 -62.05 -22.32 44.23
N ALA A 271 -61.53 -21.09 44.23
CA ALA A 271 -61.53 -20.20 45.39
C ALA A 271 -62.96 -19.82 45.82
N GLU A 272 -63.85 -19.47 44.88
CA GLU A 272 -65.26 -19.17 45.17
C GLU A 272 -66.02 -20.37 45.77
N ARG A 273 -65.69 -21.59 45.34
CA ARG A 273 -66.33 -22.81 45.85
C ARG A 273 -65.81 -23.28 47.21
N ILE A 274 -64.52 -23.11 47.50
CA ILE A 274 -63.98 -23.41 48.82
C ILE A 274 -64.53 -22.42 49.87
N PHE A 275 -64.71 -21.16 49.49
CA PHE A 275 -65.36 -20.16 50.36
C PHE A 275 -66.83 -20.51 50.66
N SER A 276 -67.59 -20.95 49.66
CA SER A 276 -69.00 -21.34 49.86
C SER A 276 -69.16 -22.65 50.64
N ALA A 277 -68.24 -23.63 50.48
CA ALA A 277 -68.24 -24.85 51.27
C ALA A 277 -67.91 -24.60 52.76
N LYS A 278 -66.94 -23.71 53.05
CA LYS A 278 -66.65 -23.29 54.43
C LYS A 278 -67.79 -22.47 55.05
N TRP A 279 -68.47 -21.64 54.26
CA TRP A 279 -69.61 -20.86 54.73
C TRP A 279 -70.81 -21.76 55.11
N ALA A 280 -71.10 -22.80 54.31
CA ALA A 280 -72.15 -23.78 54.61
C ALA A 280 -71.87 -24.64 55.87
N ALA A 281 -70.59 -24.90 56.17
CA ALA A 281 -70.18 -25.60 57.40
C ALA A 281 -70.32 -24.73 58.66
N VAL A 282 -70.22 -23.40 58.53
CA VAL A 282 -70.39 -22.45 59.65
C VAL A 282 -71.87 -22.16 59.92
N THR A 283 -72.74 -22.17 58.90
CA THR A 283 -74.18 -21.92 59.04
C THR A 283 -74.99 -23.15 59.48
N SER A 284 -74.43 -24.36 59.38
CA SER A 284 -75.07 -25.60 59.87
C SER A 284 -74.82 -25.87 61.37
N SER A 285 -73.94 -25.11 62.02
CA SER A 285 -73.70 -25.19 63.48
C SER A 285 -74.46 -24.14 64.30
N SER A 286 -75.28 -23.28 63.69
CA SER A 286 -75.97 -22.16 64.36
C SER A 286 -77.50 -22.24 64.36
N THR A 287 -78.10 -23.38 64.01
CA THR A 287 -79.56 -23.62 64.04
C THR A 287 -79.97 -24.77 64.97
N GLY A 288 -79.19 -24.98 66.04
CA GLY A 288 -79.50 -25.95 67.08
C GLY A 288 -79.25 -25.39 68.48
N CYS A 289 -80.04 -24.39 68.90
CA CYS A 289 -80.53 -24.17 70.26
C CYS A 289 -81.43 -22.94 70.32
#